data_AF-A0A249SRI2-F1
#
_entry.id   AF-A0A249SRI2-F1
#
_cell.length_a   1.000
_cell.length_b   1.000
_cell.length_c   1.000
_cell.angle_alpha   90.00
_cell.angle_beta   90.00
_cell.angle_gamma   90.00
#
_symmetry.space_group_name_H-M   'P 1'
#
loop_
_entity.id
_entity.type
_entity.pdbx_description
1 polymer ?
#
loop_
_entity_poly.entity_id
_entity_poly.type
_entity_poly.pdbx_seq_one_letter_code
_entity_poly.pdbx_strand_id
1 'polypeptide(L)'
;MLSLSDTNWQHLHHAYGATDDVPGLINQLIAGQHEEADDLFYGMLCHQYTIYDATLAAVPHLYSLLEKEEEHGRILDLCGFFACVYAFDYGDHTDGYDALRKNKKIDPALLQTIGDAYRNTASQLQQYCLTLLDRDNQLTAEDKKQLLVTIAAVSGSKAIARALIIYNEDEYVCLCPHCQGEVFIWNESNRLQAYGEDPVFHKEQEKHPVAPQPIDLDNWNGAYNRIDAPFWMADFAIRYDIEDYETIVAQLFGQAACPHCKQPFELMPALEAGT
;
A
#
# COMPACT_ATOMS: atom_id res chain seq x y z
N MET A 1 -21.11 1.12 -7.13
CA MET A 1 -20.72 1.71 -5.82
C MET A 1 -21.98 2.12 -5.06
N LEU A 2 -21.92 2.17 -3.73
CA LEU A 2 -22.99 2.67 -2.86
C LEU A 2 -23.20 4.17 -3.10
N SER A 3 -24.43 4.65 -3.34
CA SER A 3 -24.70 6.08 -3.53
C SER A 3 -24.40 6.87 -2.24
N LEU A 4 -23.90 8.10 -2.33
CA LEU A 4 -23.70 8.99 -1.16
C LEU A 4 -25.03 9.36 -0.47
N SER A 5 -26.15 9.26 -1.17
CA SER A 5 -27.50 9.51 -0.63
C SER A 5 -28.17 8.26 -0.04
N ASP A 6 -27.51 7.11 -0.07
CA ASP A 6 -28.10 5.85 0.39
C ASP A 6 -28.11 5.77 1.93
N THR A 7 -29.21 5.34 2.52
CA THR A 7 -29.31 5.21 3.99
C THR A 7 -28.44 4.08 4.55
N ASN A 8 -27.97 3.14 3.72
CA ASN A 8 -27.13 2.03 4.18
C ASN A 8 -25.77 2.47 4.72
N TRP A 9 -25.33 3.71 4.48
CA TRP A 9 -24.13 4.26 5.13
C TRP A 9 -24.19 4.17 6.66
N GLN A 10 -25.37 4.34 7.27
CA GLN A 10 -25.55 4.21 8.73
C GLN A 10 -25.24 2.80 9.28
N HIS A 11 -25.11 1.81 8.39
CA HIS A 11 -24.82 0.43 8.75
C HIS A 11 -23.36 0.05 8.52
N LEU A 12 -22.57 0.90 7.87
CA LEU A 12 -21.12 0.77 7.75
C LEU A 12 -20.43 1.34 9.00
N HIS A 13 -19.14 1.06 9.15
CA HIS A 13 -18.32 1.46 10.27
C HIS A 13 -17.00 2.10 9.79
N HIS A 14 -16.50 3.06 10.56
CA HIS A 14 -15.13 3.58 10.49
C HIS A 14 -14.50 3.50 11.89
N ALA A 15 -13.33 4.10 12.10
CA ALA A 15 -12.57 4.03 13.36
C ALA A 15 -13.36 4.38 14.64
N TYR A 16 -14.36 5.25 14.56
CA TYR A 16 -15.12 5.74 15.72
C TYR A 16 -16.55 5.20 15.81
N GLY A 17 -16.97 4.31 14.90
CA GLY A 17 -18.31 3.71 14.92
C GLY A 17 -19.08 3.93 13.62
N ALA A 18 -20.34 4.35 13.72
CA ALA A 18 -21.25 4.50 12.58
C ALA A 18 -20.85 5.66 11.66
N THR A 19 -21.16 5.57 10.36
CA THR A 19 -20.60 6.44 9.32
C THR A 19 -21.64 7.28 8.59
N ASP A 20 -22.63 7.83 9.30
CA ASP A 20 -23.62 8.74 8.71
C ASP A 20 -23.03 10.11 8.30
N ASP A 21 -21.84 10.42 8.80
CA ASP A 21 -21.03 11.61 8.51
C ASP A 21 -20.20 11.50 7.22
N VAL A 22 -19.62 10.33 6.92
CA VAL A 22 -18.71 10.10 5.77
C VAL A 22 -19.26 10.62 4.43
N PRO A 23 -20.54 10.38 4.05
CA PRO A 23 -21.06 10.95 2.81
C PRO A 23 -21.10 12.48 2.80
N GLY A 24 -21.35 13.11 3.95
CA GLY A 24 -21.31 14.55 4.11
C GLY A 24 -19.90 15.10 3.85
N LEU A 25 -18.89 14.46 4.44
CA LEU A 25 -17.48 14.82 4.28
C LEU A 25 -17.00 14.66 2.82
N ILE A 26 -17.41 13.58 2.14
CA ILE A 26 -17.10 13.41 0.71
C ILE A 26 -17.78 14.50 -0.13
N ASN A 27 -19.02 14.89 0.18
CA ASN A 27 -19.69 15.99 -0.51
C ASN A 27 -19.00 17.35 -0.27
N GLN A 28 -18.44 17.58 0.91
CA GLN A 28 -17.63 18.76 1.19
C GLN A 28 -16.37 18.79 0.30
N LEU A 29 -15.65 17.66 0.20
CA LEU A 29 -14.50 17.54 -0.70
C LEU A 29 -14.87 17.81 -2.16
N ILE A 30 -16.01 17.27 -2.64
CA ILE A 30 -16.53 17.53 -3.99
C ILE A 30 -16.84 19.03 -4.19
N ALA A 31 -17.22 19.74 -3.14
CA ALA A 31 -17.46 21.17 -3.15
C ALA A 31 -16.19 22.02 -2.97
N GLY A 32 -15.00 21.40 -2.90
CA GLY A 32 -13.71 22.07 -2.71
C GLY A 32 -13.43 22.48 -1.26
N GLN A 33 -14.13 21.89 -0.29
CA GLN A 33 -13.89 22.10 1.15
C GLN A 33 -13.04 20.95 1.66
N HIS A 34 -11.79 21.26 2.03
CA HIS A 34 -10.77 20.26 2.34
C HIS A 34 -10.31 20.30 3.81
N GLU A 35 -10.93 21.11 4.66
CA GLU A 35 -10.53 21.27 6.06
C GLU A 35 -10.56 19.95 6.83
N GLU A 36 -11.47 19.05 6.49
CA GLU A 36 -11.68 17.76 7.16
C GLU A 36 -11.09 16.57 6.36
N ALA A 37 -10.30 16.83 5.31
CA ALA A 37 -9.75 15.79 4.44
C ALA A 37 -8.86 14.78 5.20
N ASP A 38 -7.94 15.29 6.03
CA ASP A 38 -7.01 14.44 6.78
C ASP A 38 -7.74 13.59 7.85
N ASP A 39 -8.73 14.18 8.53
CA ASP A 39 -9.54 13.46 9.52
C ASP A 39 -10.40 12.38 8.84
N LEU A 40 -10.97 12.67 7.67
CA LEU A 40 -11.67 11.67 6.88
C LEU A 40 -10.72 10.54 6.45
N PHE A 41 -9.57 10.87 5.86
CA PHE A 41 -8.65 9.89 5.28
C PHE A 41 -7.96 9.04 6.35
N TYR A 42 -7.31 9.68 7.31
CA TYR A 42 -6.42 9.00 8.27
C TYR A 42 -7.02 8.91 9.68
N GLY A 43 -8.01 9.75 10.02
CA GLY A 43 -8.74 9.66 11.29
C GLY A 43 -9.87 8.62 11.25
N MET A 44 -10.62 8.57 10.15
CA MET A 44 -11.83 7.73 10.02
C MET A 44 -11.60 6.51 9.12
N LEU A 45 -11.26 6.72 7.84
CA LEU A 45 -11.26 5.67 6.82
C LEU A 45 -10.02 4.78 6.85
N CYS A 46 -8.88 5.25 7.37
CA CYS A 46 -7.64 4.48 7.45
C CYS A 46 -6.90 4.78 8.76
N HIS A 47 -7.58 4.59 9.89
CA HIS A 47 -6.99 4.83 11.20
C HIS A 47 -5.99 3.74 11.57
N GLN A 48 -4.73 4.12 11.82
CA GLN A 48 -3.64 3.20 12.18
C GLN A 48 -3.58 1.99 11.22
N TYR A 49 -3.66 2.28 9.92
CA TYR A 49 -3.61 1.29 8.85
C TYR A 49 -4.74 0.24 8.88
N THR A 50 -5.81 0.46 9.66
CA THR A 50 -6.98 -0.42 9.70
C THR A 50 -7.97 -0.01 8.61
N ILE A 51 -8.42 -0.99 7.83
CA ILE A 51 -9.40 -0.80 6.75
C ILE A 51 -10.78 -1.23 7.23
N TYR A 52 -11.77 -0.37 7.02
CA TYR A 52 -13.14 -0.58 7.43
C TYR A 52 -14.08 -0.80 6.23
N ASP A 53 -15.32 -1.23 6.48
CA ASP A 53 -16.33 -1.36 5.44
C ASP A 53 -16.74 0.01 4.85
N ALA A 54 -16.69 1.09 5.63
CA ALA A 54 -16.84 2.45 5.10
C ALA A 54 -15.70 2.85 4.17
N THR A 55 -14.45 2.41 4.44
CA THR A 55 -13.30 2.64 3.55
C THR A 55 -13.56 2.07 2.17
N LEU A 56 -14.05 0.83 2.11
CA LEU A 56 -14.37 0.13 0.87
C LEU A 56 -15.48 0.85 0.08
N ALA A 57 -16.48 1.40 0.79
CA ALA A 57 -17.56 2.16 0.17
C ALA A 57 -17.13 3.56 -0.30
N ALA A 58 -16.19 4.20 0.40
CA ALA A 58 -15.73 5.57 0.12
C ALA A 58 -14.75 5.65 -1.06
N VAL A 59 -13.86 4.66 -1.20
CA VAL A 59 -12.78 4.66 -2.21
C VAL A 59 -13.25 4.96 -3.64
N PRO A 60 -14.33 4.35 -4.17
CA PRO A 60 -14.82 4.69 -5.51
C PRO A 60 -15.22 6.17 -5.69
N HIS A 61 -15.77 6.79 -4.64
CA HIS A 61 -16.13 8.22 -4.68
C HIS A 61 -14.90 9.12 -4.62
N LEU A 62 -13.93 8.78 -3.78
CA LEU A 62 -12.65 9.49 -3.72
C LEU A 62 -11.86 9.36 -5.03
N TYR A 63 -11.98 8.23 -5.73
CA TYR A 63 -11.40 8.09 -7.06
C TYR A 63 -12.11 8.98 -8.09
N SER A 64 -13.45 9.07 -8.05
CA SER A 64 -14.20 10.01 -8.90
C SER A 64 -13.86 11.49 -8.62
N LEU A 65 -13.38 11.81 -7.41
CA LEU A 65 -12.81 13.12 -7.07
C LEU A 65 -11.42 13.28 -7.71
N LEU A 66 -10.53 12.29 -7.53
CA LEU A 66 -9.19 12.26 -8.14
C LEU A 66 -9.23 12.48 -9.66
N GLU A 67 -10.19 11.89 -10.36
CA GLU A 67 -10.33 12.04 -11.83
C GLU A 67 -10.64 13.48 -12.28
N LYS A 68 -11.17 14.32 -11.39
CA LYS A 68 -11.56 15.71 -11.67
C LYS A 68 -10.63 16.72 -11.01
N GLU A 69 -9.71 16.25 -10.18
CA GLU A 69 -8.79 17.10 -9.46
C GLU A 69 -7.73 17.64 -10.42
N GLU A 70 -7.40 18.92 -10.26
CA GLU A 70 -6.38 19.62 -11.03
C GLU A 70 -5.22 20.09 -10.15
N GLU A 71 -5.43 20.19 -8.84
CA GLU A 71 -4.38 20.58 -7.90
C GLU A 71 -3.41 19.42 -7.64
N HIS A 72 -2.16 19.59 -8.08
CA HIS A 72 -1.08 18.59 -7.95
C HIS A 72 -0.94 18.01 -6.54
N GLY A 73 -0.93 18.87 -5.51
CA GLY A 73 -0.81 18.43 -4.12
C GLY A 73 -1.95 17.50 -3.72
N ARG A 74 -3.20 17.83 -4.08
CA ARG A 74 -4.39 17.04 -3.76
C ARG A 74 -4.42 15.71 -4.52
N ILE A 75 -3.97 15.68 -5.78
CA ILE A 75 -3.80 14.45 -6.56
C ILE A 75 -2.86 13.49 -5.82
N LEU A 76 -1.72 14.00 -5.35
CA LEU A 76 -0.75 13.20 -4.61
C LEU A 76 -1.31 12.75 -3.26
N ASP A 77 -1.98 13.63 -2.50
CA ASP A 77 -2.59 13.28 -1.21
C ASP A 77 -3.60 12.13 -1.35
N LEU A 78 -4.45 12.17 -2.37
CA LEU A 78 -5.38 11.09 -2.70
C LEU A 78 -4.65 9.80 -3.09
N CYS A 79 -3.62 9.88 -3.95
CA CYS A 79 -2.78 8.73 -4.29
C CYS A 79 -2.14 8.10 -3.05
N GLY A 80 -1.63 8.92 -2.13
CA GLY A 80 -1.02 8.47 -0.86
C GLY A 80 -2.03 7.78 0.05
N PHE A 81 -3.24 8.33 0.17
CA PHE A 81 -4.33 7.69 0.89
C PHE A 81 -4.69 6.33 0.28
N PHE A 82 -4.84 6.24 -1.04
CA PHE A 82 -5.11 4.97 -1.70
C PHE A 82 -3.98 3.96 -1.52
N ALA A 83 -2.72 4.39 -1.61
CA ALA A 83 -1.57 3.54 -1.34
C ALA A 83 -1.68 2.89 0.04
N CYS A 84 -1.97 3.68 1.08
CA CYS A 84 -2.21 3.17 2.43
C CYS A 84 -3.37 2.16 2.45
N VAL A 85 -4.53 2.54 1.89
CA VAL A 85 -5.72 1.68 1.93
C VAL A 85 -5.47 0.32 1.28
N TYR A 86 -4.87 0.28 0.09
CA TYR A 86 -4.64 -0.97 -0.62
C TYR A 86 -3.46 -1.77 -0.06
N ALA A 87 -2.43 -1.12 0.47
CA ALA A 87 -1.26 -1.78 1.02
C ALA A 87 -1.58 -2.53 2.33
N PHE A 88 -2.45 -1.96 3.18
CA PHE A 88 -2.84 -2.51 4.48
C PHE A 88 -4.22 -3.19 4.48
N ASP A 89 -4.79 -3.41 3.31
CA ASP A 89 -5.93 -4.31 3.17
C ASP A 89 -5.45 -5.78 3.33
N TYR A 90 -5.39 -6.28 4.56
CA TYR A 90 -4.99 -7.65 4.92
C TYR A 90 -5.99 -8.75 4.52
N GLY A 91 -6.95 -8.47 3.64
CA GLY A 91 -7.89 -9.48 3.15
C GLY A 91 -7.18 -10.58 2.36
N ASP A 92 -6.77 -11.66 3.04
CA ASP A 92 -6.14 -12.80 2.42
C ASP A 92 -7.17 -13.65 1.64
N HIS A 93 -7.04 -13.57 0.32
CA HIS A 93 -7.34 -14.57 -0.70
C HIS A 93 -8.78 -15.13 -0.87
N THR A 94 -9.31 -14.83 -2.06
CA THR A 94 -10.31 -15.54 -2.88
C THR A 94 -11.78 -15.15 -2.84
N ASP A 95 -12.31 -14.43 -1.85
CA ASP A 95 -13.70 -13.95 -1.93
C ASP A 95 -13.95 -12.79 -0.94
N GLY A 96 -14.19 -11.56 -1.40
CA GLY A 96 -14.83 -10.44 -0.68
C GLY A 96 -14.46 -10.16 0.80
N TYR A 97 -13.77 -9.04 1.03
CA TYR A 97 -13.44 -8.37 2.30
C TYR A 97 -14.16 -8.86 3.58
N ASP A 98 -13.35 -9.28 4.55
CA ASP A 98 -13.78 -9.77 5.86
C ASP A 98 -14.59 -8.71 6.65
N ALA A 99 -14.23 -7.43 6.51
CA ALA A 99 -14.98 -6.31 7.08
C ALA A 99 -16.41 -6.23 6.53
N LEU A 100 -16.58 -6.32 5.21
CA LEU A 100 -17.90 -6.34 4.57
C LEU A 100 -18.69 -7.60 4.95
N ARG A 101 -18.06 -8.78 4.95
CA ARG A 101 -18.72 -10.05 5.29
C ARG A 101 -19.25 -10.11 6.73
N LYS A 102 -18.54 -9.48 7.67
CA LYS A 102 -18.98 -9.41 9.07
C LYS A 102 -20.20 -8.50 9.23
N ASN A 103 -20.47 -7.62 8.27
CA ASN A 103 -21.61 -6.72 8.29
C ASN A 103 -22.92 -7.43 7.87
N LYS A 104 -23.59 -8.04 8.86
CA LYS A 104 -24.88 -8.73 8.68
C LYS A 104 -26.09 -7.80 8.53
N LYS A 105 -25.90 -6.47 8.62
CA LYS A 105 -26.99 -5.48 8.55
C LYS A 105 -27.26 -5.01 7.13
N ILE A 106 -26.32 -5.23 6.21
CA ILE A 106 -26.41 -4.82 4.81
C ILE A 106 -26.76 -6.02 3.94
N ASP A 107 -27.57 -5.80 2.92
CA ASP A 107 -27.93 -6.81 1.94
C ASP A 107 -26.68 -7.39 1.25
N PRO A 108 -26.53 -8.73 1.14
CA PRO A 108 -25.37 -9.35 0.51
C PRO A 108 -25.09 -8.89 -0.93
N ALA A 109 -26.11 -8.57 -1.73
CA ALA A 109 -25.92 -8.06 -3.09
C ALA A 109 -25.37 -6.63 -3.09
N LEU A 110 -25.74 -5.83 -2.09
CA LEU A 110 -25.16 -4.50 -1.89
C LEU A 110 -23.70 -4.58 -1.42
N LEU A 111 -23.37 -5.51 -0.51
CA LEU A 111 -21.99 -5.78 -0.12
C LEU A 111 -21.12 -6.20 -1.33
N GLN A 112 -21.66 -7.06 -2.19
CA GLN A 112 -21.01 -7.44 -3.44
C GLN A 112 -20.79 -6.22 -4.35
N THR A 113 -21.79 -5.35 -4.48
CA THR A 113 -21.70 -4.11 -5.26
C THR A 113 -20.63 -3.14 -4.74
N ILE A 114 -20.47 -3.04 -3.42
CA ILE A 114 -19.41 -2.25 -2.78
C ILE A 114 -18.05 -2.86 -3.10
N GLY A 115 -17.90 -4.17 -2.86
CA GLY A 115 -16.64 -4.88 -3.11
C GLY A 115 -16.21 -4.87 -4.57
N ASP A 116 -17.13 -5.02 -5.52
CA ASP A 116 -16.85 -4.92 -6.96
C ASP A 116 -16.39 -3.51 -7.34
N ALA A 117 -17.05 -2.48 -6.82
CA ALA A 117 -16.66 -1.11 -7.09
C ALA A 117 -15.25 -0.81 -6.58
N TYR A 118 -14.94 -1.20 -5.34
CA TYR A 118 -13.60 -1.07 -4.77
C TYR A 118 -12.54 -1.78 -5.63
N ARG A 119 -12.76 -3.05 -6.00
CA ARG A 119 -11.81 -3.79 -6.84
C ARG A 119 -11.60 -3.15 -8.21
N ASN A 120 -12.67 -2.65 -8.83
CA ASN A 120 -12.58 -1.95 -10.11
C ASN A 120 -11.76 -0.66 -9.98
N THR A 121 -11.91 0.07 -8.87
CA THR A 121 -11.13 1.27 -8.58
C THR A 121 -9.63 0.98 -8.51
N ALA A 122 -9.20 -0.19 -8.00
CA ALA A 122 -7.78 -0.56 -7.97
C ALA A 122 -7.15 -0.54 -9.37
N SER A 123 -7.80 -1.18 -10.34
CA SER A 123 -7.33 -1.23 -11.74
C SER A 123 -7.36 0.16 -12.39
N GLN A 124 -8.39 0.96 -12.11
CA GLN A 124 -8.50 2.32 -12.64
C GLN A 124 -7.42 3.24 -12.06
N LEU A 125 -7.12 3.10 -10.77
CA LEU A 125 -6.08 3.85 -10.09
C LEU A 125 -4.68 3.47 -10.61
N GLN A 126 -4.42 2.18 -10.86
CA GLN A 126 -3.17 1.76 -11.49
C GLN A 126 -2.94 2.49 -12.81
N GLN A 127 -3.95 2.47 -13.69
CA GLN A 127 -3.86 3.15 -14.98
C GLN A 127 -3.72 4.66 -14.83
N TYR A 128 -4.41 5.27 -13.86
CA TYR A 128 -4.31 6.69 -13.56
C TYR A 128 -2.87 7.05 -13.16
N CYS A 129 -2.27 6.35 -12.20
CA CYS A 129 -0.90 6.62 -11.74
C CYS A 129 0.14 6.44 -12.87
N LEU A 130 0.03 5.39 -13.68
CA LEU A 130 0.90 5.19 -14.85
C LEU A 130 0.76 6.34 -15.86
N THR A 131 -0.47 6.78 -16.12
CA THR A 131 -0.73 7.91 -17.02
C THR A 131 -0.15 9.22 -16.48
N LEU A 132 -0.23 9.43 -15.16
CA LEU A 132 0.30 10.62 -14.50
C LEU A 132 1.84 10.65 -14.60
N LEU A 133 2.50 9.52 -14.33
CA LEU A 133 3.96 9.36 -14.47
C LEU A 133 4.47 9.66 -15.88
N ASP A 134 3.69 9.30 -16.91
CA ASP A 134 4.06 9.52 -18.32
C ASP A 134 3.81 10.96 -18.80
N ARG A 135 2.84 11.66 -18.20
CA ARG A 135 2.38 12.97 -18.70
C ARG A 135 2.91 14.15 -17.91
N ASP A 136 3.15 13.97 -16.61
CA ASP A 136 3.51 15.06 -15.72
C ASP A 136 5.03 15.14 -15.52
N ASN A 137 5.63 16.15 -16.14
CA ASN A 137 7.04 16.42 -16.04
C ASN A 137 7.42 17.24 -14.79
N GLN A 138 6.44 17.66 -13.98
CA GLN A 138 6.65 18.40 -12.74
C GLN A 138 6.81 17.49 -11.52
N LEU A 139 6.52 16.19 -11.67
CA LEU A 139 6.67 15.21 -10.60
C LEU A 139 8.10 15.18 -10.07
N THR A 140 8.24 15.40 -8.77
CA THR A 140 9.51 15.23 -8.06
C THR A 140 9.89 13.75 -7.97
N ALA A 141 11.13 13.44 -7.55
CA ALA A 141 11.51 12.06 -7.28
C ALA A 141 10.64 11.43 -6.18
N GLU A 142 10.19 12.22 -5.20
CA GLU A 142 9.35 11.74 -4.11
C GLU A 142 7.92 11.46 -4.60
N ASP A 143 7.36 12.34 -5.42
CA ASP A 143 6.05 12.15 -6.04
C ASP A 143 6.02 10.84 -6.84
N LYS A 144 7.08 10.58 -7.61
CA LYS A 144 7.22 9.35 -8.40
C LYS A 144 7.29 8.11 -7.51
N LYS A 145 8.04 8.16 -6.41
CA LYS A 145 8.06 7.06 -5.43
C LYS A 145 6.67 6.83 -4.84
N GLN A 146 5.94 7.87 -4.48
CA GLN A 146 4.58 7.74 -3.95
C GLN A 146 3.61 7.10 -4.96
N LEU A 147 3.68 7.49 -6.23
CA LEU A 147 2.90 6.86 -7.29
C LEU A 147 3.30 5.40 -7.50
N LEU A 148 4.60 5.10 -7.40
CA LEU A 148 5.09 3.73 -7.47
C LEU A 148 4.55 2.85 -6.33
N VAL A 149 4.55 3.36 -5.10
CA VAL A 149 3.94 2.70 -3.94
C VAL A 149 2.45 2.45 -4.17
N THR A 150 1.75 3.43 -4.73
CA THR A 150 0.33 3.30 -5.08
C THR A 150 0.12 2.15 -6.08
N ILE A 151 0.92 2.10 -7.15
CA ILE A 151 0.90 1.03 -8.16
C ILE A 151 1.22 -0.33 -7.54
N ALA A 152 2.21 -0.41 -6.65
CA ALA A 152 2.54 -1.63 -5.92
C ALA A 152 1.35 -2.12 -5.10
N ALA A 153 0.68 -1.22 -4.37
CA ALA A 153 -0.46 -1.55 -3.53
C ALA A 153 -1.64 -2.13 -4.35
N VAL A 154 -2.04 -1.44 -5.42
CA VAL A 154 -3.20 -1.84 -6.24
C VAL A 154 -2.93 -3.04 -7.17
N SER A 155 -1.66 -3.29 -7.52
CA SER A 155 -1.26 -4.46 -8.32
C SER A 155 -1.19 -5.76 -7.51
N GLY A 156 -1.48 -5.69 -6.20
CA GLY A 156 -1.41 -6.82 -5.27
C GLY A 156 -0.04 -7.02 -4.62
N SER A 157 0.94 -6.16 -4.90
CA SER A 157 2.28 -6.17 -4.30
C SER A 157 2.28 -5.52 -2.90
N LYS A 158 1.31 -5.91 -2.06
CA LYS A 158 0.98 -5.22 -0.80
C LYS A 158 2.12 -5.22 0.21
N ALA A 159 2.86 -6.32 0.35
CA ALA A 159 4.03 -6.39 1.25
C ALA A 159 5.10 -5.36 0.84
N ILE A 160 5.36 -5.23 -0.45
CA ILE A 160 6.31 -4.25 -0.98
C ILE A 160 5.80 -2.82 -0.78
N ALA A 161 4.52 -2.57 -1.07
CA ALA A 161 3.93 -1.24 -0.86
C ALA A 161 4.05 -0.81 0.60
N ARG A 162 3.73 -1.68 1.56
CA ARG A 162 3.95 -1.42 2.99
C ARG A 162 5.43 -1.20 3.32
N ALA A 163 6.28 -2.05 2.74
CA ALA A 163 7.74 -1.94 2.85
C ALA A 163 8.30 -0.61 2.36
N LEU A 164 7.56 0.12 1.53
CA LEU A 164 7.95 1.41 1.00
C LEU A 164 7.26 2.58 1.73
N ILE A 165 6.02 2.41 2.17
CA ILE A 165 5.28 3.41 2.99
C ILE A 165 6.02 3.64 4.32
N ILE A 166 6.43 2.55 4.97
CA ILE A 166 7.04 2.59 6.30
C ILE A 166 8.58 2.73 6.22
N TYR A 167 9.17 2.69 5.01
CA TYR A 167 10.61 2.50 4.74
C TYR A 167 11.56 3.46 5.49
N ASN A 168 11.08 4.65 5.84
CA ASN A 168 11.86 5.68 6.51
C ASN A 168 11.50 5.87 7.99
N GLU A 169 10.47 5.20 8.51
CA GLU A 169 9.88 5.50 9.82
C GLU A 169 9.84 4.32 10.80
N ASP A 170 9.61 3.07 10.35
CA ASP A 170 9.58 1.89 11.26
C ASP A 170 10.31 0.64 10.73
N GLU A 171 10.44 -0.34 11.63
CA GLU A 171 10.95 -1.69 11.38
C GLU A 171 9.92 -2.61 10.71
N TYR A 172 10.39 -3.56 9.89
CA TYR A 172 9.58 -4.68 9.46
C TYR A 172 9.91 -5.90 10.29
N VAL A 173 8.88 -6.64 10.70
CA VAL A 173 9.06 -7.96 11.29
C VAL A 173 8.60 -9.01 10.30
N CYS A 174 9.48 -9.95 9.99
CA CYS A 174 9.13 -11.16 9.26
C CYS A 174 9.48 -12.40 10.08
N LEU A 175 8.89 -13.54 9.74
CA LEU A 175 9.25 -14.81 10.35
C LEU A 175 10.24 -15.54 9.45
N CYS A 176 11.33 -16.04 10.05
CA CYS A 176 12.26 -16.88 9.32
C CYS A 176 11.55 -18.15 8.83
N PRO A 177 11.62 -18.50 7.53
CA PRO A 177 10.94 -19.68 6.99
C PRO A 177 11.50 -21.00 7.56
N HIS A 178 12.71 -20.99 8.13
CA HIS A 178 13.37 -22.20 8.66
C HIS A 178 13.12 -22.43 10.14
N CYS A 179 13.20 -21.38 10.97
CA CYS A 179 13.08 -21.52 12.43
C CYS A 179 11.88 -20.79 13.04
N GLN A 180 11.11 -20.04 12.25
CA GLN A 180 9.97 -19.23 12.70
C GLN A 180 10.32 -18.15 13.74
N GLY A 181 11.61 -17.86 13.93
CA GLY A 181 12.04 -16.72 14.75
C GLY A 181 11.72 -15.40 14.05
N GLU A 182 11.29 -14.41 14.83
CA GLU A 182 11.07 -13.04 14.37
C GLU A 182 12.39 -12.42 13.90
N VAL A 183 12.38 -11.80 12.74
CA VAL A 183 13.52 -11.12 12.14
C VAL A 183 13.11 -9.69 11.84
N PHE A 184 13.86 -8.74 12.40
CA PHE A 184 13.64 -7.32 12.24
C PHE A 184 14.45 -6.82 11.04
N ILE A 185 13.81 -6.15 10.09
CA ILE A 185 14.43 -5.61 8.89
C ILE A 185 14.45 -4.09 9.02
N TRP A 186 15.63 -3.51 8.89
CA TRP A 186 15.85 -2.08 9.09
C TRP A 186 16.70 -1.49 7.98
N ASN A 187 16.36 -0.28 7.54
CA ASN A 187 17.14 0.47 6.57
C ASN A 187 18.22 1.31 7.26
N GLU A 188 19.49 1.00 7.02
CA GLU A 188 20.63 1.80 7.46
C GLU A 188 21.36 2.46 6.29
N SER A 189 20.97 3.70 6.00
CA SER A 189 21.59 4.49 4.91
C SER A 189 21.53 3.75 3.57
N ASN A 190 20.33 3.34 3.16
CA ASN A 190 20.02 2.59 1.94
C ASN A 190 20.62 1.19 1.89
N ARG A 191 20.91 0.61 3.06
CA ARG A 191 21.27 -0.80 3.21
C ARG A 191 20.32 -1.50 4.16
N LEU A 192 19.56 -2.46 3.64
CA LEU A 192 18.70 -3.30 4.46
C LEU A 192 19.55 -4.25 5.29
N GLN A 193 19.23 -4.33 6.57
CA GLN A 193 19.87 -5.20 7.56
C GLN A 193 18.81 -6.04 8.25
N ALA A 194 19.11 -7.31 8.47
CA ALA A 194 18.31 -8.22 9.29
C ALA A 194 18.90 -8.32 10.70
N TYR A 195 18.00 -8.34 11.69
CA TYR A 195 18.28 -8.26 13.11
C TYR A 195 17.48 -9.28 13.90
N GLY A 196 18.07 -9.82 14.97
CA GLY A 196 17.43 -10.84 15.80
C GLY A 196 16.52 -10.24 16.88
N GLU A 197 16.77 -8.99 17.24
CA GLU A 197 16.00 -8.19 18.19
C GLU A 197 15.74 -6.80 17.58
N ASP A 198 14.79 -6.05 18.12
CA ASP A 198 14.49 -4.69 17.66
C ASP A 198 15.75 -3.79 17.74
N PRO A 199 16.23 -3.23 16.61
CA PRO A 199 17.45 -2.44 16.55
C PRO A 199 17.34 -1.06 17.23
N VAL A 200 16.14 -0.55 17.51
CA VAL A 200 15.92 0.68 18.30
C VAL A 200 16.39 0.47 19.74
N PHE A 201 16.06 -0.70 20.32
CA PHE A 201 16.43 -1.04 21.70
C PHE A 201 17.77 -1.80 21.79
N HIS A 202 18.16 -2.54 20.75
CA HIS A 202 19.33 -3.43 20.74
C HIS A 202 20.36 -3.02 19.67
N LYS A 203 21.04 -1.89 19.87
CA LYS A 203 21.93 -1.27 18.85
C LYS A 203 23.27 -1.98 18.60
N GLU A 204 23.71 -2.82 19.54
CA GLU A 204 25.03 -3.48 19.48
C GLU A 204 24.97 -4.93 18.97
N GLN A 205 23.80 -5.40 18.53
CA GLN A 205 23.61 -6.75 18.03
C GLN A 205 24.32 -6.98 16.67
N GLU A 206 24.52 -8.25 16.31
CA GLU A 206 25.08 -8.63 15.02
C GLU A 206 24.16 -8.18 13.88
N LYS A 207 24.73 -7.49 12.88
CA LYS A 207 24.02 -7.08 11.67
C LYS A 207 24.11 -8.17 10.63
N HIS A 208 23.00 -8.51 9.99
CA HIS A 208 22.97 -9.43 8.86
C HIS A 208 22.53 -8.69 7.59
N PRO A 209 23.48 -8.19 6.77
CA PRO A 209 23.14 -7.44 5.56
C PRO A 209 22.30 -8.26 4.59
N VAL A 210 21.30 -7.61 3.99
CA VAL A 210 20.55 -8.18 2.88
C VAL A 210 21.40 -8.03 1.62
N ALA A 211 21.82 -9.16 1.04
CA ALA A 211 22.54 -9.18 -0.21
C ALA A 211 21.57 -8.85 -1.37
N PRO A 212 21.85 -7.82 -2.18
CA PRO A 212 21.00 -7.46 -3.31
C PRO A 212 21.01 -8.56 -4.37
N GLN A 213 19.86 -8.80 -4.97
CA GLN A 213 19.72 -9.65 -6.15
C GLN A 213 19.61 -8.77 -7.40
N PRO A 214 20.55 -8.86 -8.36
CA PRO A 214 20.41 -8.19 -9.64
C PRO A 214 19.14 -8.62 -10.37
N ILE A 215 18.44 -7.66 -10.96
CA ILE A 215 17.19 -7.90 -11.68
C ILE A 215 17.46 -7.72 -13.17
N ASP A 216 17.30 -8.82 -13.92
CA ASP A 216 17.45 -8.84 -15.36
C ASP A 216 16.11 -8.49 -16.04
N LEU A 217 16.09 -7.36 -16.75
CA LEU A 217 14.90 -6.85 -17.43
C LEU A 217 14.66 -7.49 -18.80
N ASP A 218 15.60 -8.25 -19.35
CA ASP A 218 15.49 -8.81 -20.72
C ASP A 218 14.27 -9.74 -20.88
N ASN A 219 13.77 -10.32 -19.78
CA ASN A 219 12.65 -11.26 -19.77
C ASN A 219 11.31 -10.65 -19.34
N TRP A 220 11.25 -9.34 -19.06
CA TRP A 220 10.01 -8.69 -18.62
C TRP A 220 9.12 -8.32 -19.82
N ASN A 221 7.84 -8.66 -19.72
CA ASN A 221 6.84 -8.45 -20.78
C ASN A 221 6.12 -7.08 -20.70
N GLY A 222 6.50 -6.22 -19.75
CA GLY A 222 5.85 -4.92 -19.53
C GLY A 222 4.63 -4.94 -18.61
N ALA A 223 4.31 -6.07 -17.97
CA ALA A 223 3.15 -6.17 -17.08
C ALA A 223 3.43 -5.62 -15.68
N TYR A 224 2.50 -4.82 -15.17
CA TYR A 224 2.48 -4.30 -13.80
C TYR A 224 1.58 -5.17 -12.92
N ASN A 225 2.13 -6.28 -12.42
CA ASN A 225 1.44 -7.21 -11.54
C ASN A 225 2.36 -7.70 -10.42
N ARG A 226 1.79 -8.38 -9.42
CA ARG A 226 2.55 -8.91 -8.27
C ARG A 226 3.71 -9.83 -8.65
N ILE A 227 3.52 -10.72 -9.62
CA ILE A 227 4.53 -11.72 -10.01
C ILE A 227 5.74 -11.01 -10.64
N ASP A 228 5.47 -9.99 -11.45
CA ASP A 228 6.49 -9.25 -12.19
C ASP A 228 7.04 -8.04 -11.39
N ALA A 229 6.69 -7.90 -10.10
CA ALA A 229 7.11 -6.81 -9.22
C ALA A 229 8.61 -6.47 -9.26
N PRO A 230 9.54 -7.45 -9.20
CA PRO A 230 10.96 -7.13 -9.33
C PRO A 230 11.28 -6.35 -10.61
N PHE A 231 10.72 -6.78 -11.74
CA PHE A 231 11.07 -6.23 -13.05
C PHE A 231 10.52 -4.83 -13.26
N TRP A 232 9.22 -4.62 -13.03
CA TRP A 232 8.61 -3.32 -13.31
C TRP A 232 9.06 -2.25 -12.31
N MET A 233 9.43 -2.63 -11.09
CA MET A 233 10.02 -1.70 -10.11
C MET A 233 11.47 -1.35 -10.44
N ALA A 234 12.26 -2.31 -10.93
CA ALA A 234 13.62 -2.03 -11.40
C ALA A 234 13.60 -1.15 -12.65
N ASP A 235 12.73 -1.44 -13.62
CA ASP A 235 12.50 -0.57 -14.78
C ASP A 235 12.07 0.83 -14.35
N PHE A 236 11.15 0.95 -13.39
CA PHE A 236 10.75 2.24 -12.85
C PHE A 236 11.94 3.03 -12.29
N ALA A 237 12.79 2.39 -11.47
CA ALA A 237 13.97 3.02 -10.89
C ALA A 237 14.90 3.60 -11.96
N ILE A 238 15.15 2.81 -13.01
CA ILE A 238 16.01 3.19 -14.15
C ILE A 238 15.35 4.28 -14.99
N ARG A 239 14.08 4.11 -15.36
CA ARG A 239 13.34 5.01 -16.25
C ARG A 239 13.21 6.41 -15.68
N TYR A 240 13.00 6.51 -14.37
CA TYR A 240 12.75 7.78 -13.70
C TYR A 240 13.96 8.32 -12.92
N ASP A 241 15.11 7.64 -12.99
CA ASP A 241 16.38 8.02 -12.36
C ASP A 241 16.23 8.34 -10.86
N ILE A 242 15.57 7.43 -10.14
CA ILE A 242 15.33 7.59 -8.71
C ILE A 242 16.56 7.08 -7.94
N GLU A 243 17.33 8.02 -7.39
CA GLU A 243 18.55 7.74 -6.63
C GLU A 243 18.32 6.67 -5.55
N ASP A 244 19.29 5.74 -5.43
CA ASP A 244 19.31 4.59 -4.53
C ASP A 244 18.17 3.58 -4.67
N TYR A 245 17.15 3.85 -5.49
CA TYR A 245 15.94 3.03 -5.56
C TYR A 245 16.20 1.67 -6.22
N GLU A 246 17.09 1.61 -7.21
CA GLU A 246 17.55 0.34 -7.79
C GLU A 246 18.16 -0.57 -6.71
N THR A 247 19.01 0.00 -5.85
CA THR A 247 19.63 -0.71 -4.72
C THR A 247 18.57 -1.19 -3.73
N ILE A 248 17.55 -0.38 -3.44
CA ILE A 248 16.46 -0.73 -2.53
C ILE A 248 15.66 -1.90 -3.10
N VAL A 249 15.23 -1.81 -4.36
CA VAL A 249 14.47 -2.87 -5.04
C VAL A 249 15.28 -4.16 -5.08
N ALA A 250 16.56 -4.10 -5.49
CA ALA A 250 17.42 -5.28 -5.51
C ALA A 250 17.60 -5.93 -4.13
N GLN A 251 17.62 -5.14 -3.04
CA GLN A 251 17.68 -5.67 -1.68
C GLN A 251 16.34 -6.25 -1.20
N LEU A 252 15.22 -5.61 -1.52
CA LEU A 252 13.88 -6.13 -1.19
C LEU A 252 13.65 -7.53 -1.77
N PHE A 253 14.15 -7.77 -2.98
CA PHE A 253 14.15 -9.09 -3.63
C PHE A 253 15.43 -9.91 -3.40
N GLY A 254 16.26 -9.48 -2.45
CA GLY A 254 17.53 -10.10 -2.10
C GLY A 254 17.41 -11.21 -1.07
N GLN A 255 18.58 -11.62 -0.54
CA GLN A 255 18.69 -12.68 0.46
C GLN A 255 19.39 -12.20 1.72
N ALA A 256 18.96 -12.70 2.88
CA ALA A 256 19.61 -12.44 4.16
C ALA A 256 19.87 -13.76 4.90
N ALA A 257 20.81 -13.75 5.85
CA ALA A 257 21.00 -14.84 6.79
C ALA A 257 20.13 -14.60 8.02
N CYS A 258 19.37 -15.61 8.46
CA CYS A 258 18.58 -15.48 9.69
C CYS A 258 19.48 -15.25 10.90
N PRO A 259 19.25 -14.22 11.74
CA PRO A 259 20.04 -13.96 12.95
C PRO A 259 20.00 -15.11 13.96
N HIS A 260 18.90 -15.88 13.98
CA HIS A 260 18.67 -16.97 14.94
C HIS A 260 19.28 -18.30 14.51
N CYS A 261 18.98 -18.76 13.29
CA CYS A 261 19.39 -20.09 12.81
C CYS A 261 20.49 -20.05 11.74
N LYS A 262 20.90 -18.85 11.30
CA LYS A 262 21.94 -18.58 10.28
C LYS A 262 21.66 -19.17 8.89
N GLN A 263 20.50 -19.77 8.67
CA GLN A 263 20.07 -20.24 7.34
C GLN A 263 19.75 -19.03 6.44
N PRO A 264 20.12 -19.08 5.15
CA PRO A 264 19.73 -18.04 4.19
C PRO A 264 18.23 -18.11 3.90
N PHE A 265 17.62 -16.96 3.66
CA PHE A 265 16.24 -16.83 3.21
C PHE A 265 16.08 -15.63 2.27
N GLU A 266 15.08 -15.71 1.39
CA GLU A 266 14.67 -14.61 0.52
C GLU A 266 13.82 -13.63 1.33
N LEU A 267 14.15 -12.34 1.25
CA LEU A 267 13.51 -11.33 2.09
C LEU A 267 12.02 -11.16 1.74
N MET A 268 11.69 -11.01 0.46
CA MET A 268 10.30 -10.71 0.07
C MET A 268 9.29 -11.81 0.41
N PRO A 269 9.55 -13.10 0.12
CA PRO A 269 8.65 -14.16 0.55
C PRO A 269 8.47 -14.22 2.08
N ALA A 270 9.50 -13.88 2.87
CA ALA A 270 9.39 -13.82 4.31
C ALA A 270 8.53 -12.64 4.77
N LEU A 271 8.65 -11.47 4.14
CA LEU A 271 7.80 -10.30 4.40
C LEU A 271 6.34 -10.55 4.01
N GLU A 272 6.09 -11.27 2.92
CA GLU A 272 4.73 -11.65 2.51
C GLU A 272 4.10 -12.67 3.46
N ALA A 273 4.88 -13.63 3.99
CA ALA A 273 4.37 -14.65 4.91
C ALA A 273 4.13 -14.13 6.34
N GLY A 274 4.78 -13.03 6.73
CA GLY A 274 4.63 -12.40 8.04
C GLY A 274 3.42 -11.47 8.16
N THR A 275 2.57 -11.41 7.13
CA THR A 275 1.46 -10.47 7.01
C THR A 275 0.13 -11.18 6.79
#